data_AF-A0A800DVS0-F1
#
_entry.id   AF-A0A800DVS0-F1
#
_cell.length_a   1.000
_cell.length_b   1.000
_cell.length_c   1.000
_cell.angle_alpha   90.00
_cell.angle_beta   90.00
_cell.angle_gamma   90.00
#
_symmetry.space_group_name_H-M   'P 1'
#
loop_
_entity.id
_entity.type
_entity.pdbx_description
1 polymer ?
#
loop_
_entity_poly.entity_id
_entity_poly.type
_entity_poly.pdbx_seq_one_letter_code
_entity_poly.pdbx_strand_id
1 'polypeptide(L)'
;MEEFAQDLRRKYKGVFVEMPFCVGFCMITKREVIEKVGGLSKEYLPMFFEDTDYSMKVKKEGYWVGVAKGSYVWHEEHASFKQWPKEKERVFLRSRETFFKKWGKILRIAFVLENIEDLEVCLEELIDLARKGNFVWIFIKKQYIHWKDFFERKNLIEHSGINFVRYSNLFNLLWKILKKKKKYSLIVMK
;
A
#
# COMPACT_ATOMS: atom_id res chain seq x y z
N MET A 1 17.73 -20.87 0.00
CA MET A 1 16.90 -19.91 0.76
C MET A 1 17.76 -19.05 1.67
N GLU A 2 18.66 -19.63 2.45
CA GLU A 2 19.55 -18.87 3.34
C GLU A 2 20.44 -17.86 2.60
N GLU A 3 21.14 -18.29 1.54
CA GLU A 3 21.96 -17.41 0.71
C GLU A 3 21.15 -16.23 0.12
N PHE A 4 19.95 -16.51 -0.37
CA PHE A 4 19.03 -15.47 -0.87
C PHE A 4 18.64 -14.46 0.23
N ALA A 5 18.36 -14.94 1.44
CA ALA A 5 18.05 -14.07 2.57
C ALA A 5 19.26 -13.20 2.98
N GLN A 6 20.47 -13.77 2.96
CA GLN A 6 21.71 -13.05 3.23
C GLN A 6 21.99 -11.97 2.18
N ASP A 7 21.75 -12.27 0.90
CA ASP A 7 21.88 -11.32 -0.19
C ASP A 7 20.91 -10.14 -0.05
N LEU A 8 19.64 -10.41 0.27
CA LEU A 8 18.67 -9.35 0.54
C LEU A 8 19.09 -8.49 1.73
N ARG A 9 19.53 -9.11 2.83
CA ARG A 9 20.01 -8.42 4.03
C ARG A 9 21.18 -7.49 3.71
N ARG A 10 22.15 -7.96 2.93
CA ARG A 10 23.32 -7.18 2.51
C ARG A 10 22.92 -6.03 1.60
N LYS A 11 22.09 -6.29 0.58
CA LYS A 11 21.69 -5.32 -0.43
C LYS A 11 20.76 -4.22 0.10
N TYR A 12 19.89 -4.55 1.04
CA TYR A 12 18.82 -3.68 1.51
C TYR A 12 18.89 -3.41 3.02
N LYS A 13 20.10 -3.45 3.59
CA LYS A 13 20.32 -3.14 5.01
C LYS A 13 19.79 -1.75 5.34
N GLY A 14 18.87 -1.67 6.31
CA GLY A 14 18.26 -0.40 6.72
C GLY A 14 17.27 0.19 5.72
N VAL A 15 17.00 -0.48 4.59
CA VAL A 15 16.05 0.00 3.58
C VAL A 15 14.64 -0.42 3.94
N PHE A 16 13.77 0.57 4.07
CA PHE A 16 12.36 0.42 4.41
C PHE A 16 11.48 1.03 3.31
N VAL A 17 10.34 0.40 3.05
CA VAL A 17 9.30 0.93 2.17
C VAL A 17 8.00 1.04 2.96
N GLU A 18 7.45 2.24 3.00
CA GLU A 18 6.16 2.50 3.64
C GLU A 18 5.03 1.82 2.85
N MET A 19 4.03 1.32 3.55
CA MET A 19 2.91 0.58 2.95
C MET A 19 1.57 1.22 3.32
N PRO A 20 0.55 1.15 2.43
CA PRO A 20 -0.82 1.46 2.82
C PRO A 20 -1.28 0.61 4.01
N PHE A 21 -0.87 -0.66 4.05
CA PHE A 21 -1.10 -1.59 5.15
C PHE A 21 -0.21 -2.82 4.93
N CYS A 22 0.14 -3.51 6.01
CA CYS A 22 0.93 -4.75 5.96
C CYS A 22 0.04 -5.99 6.06
N VAL A 23 0.49 -7.08 5.45
CA VAL A 23 -0.15 -8.39 5.59
C VAL A 23 0.34 -9.07 6.86
N GLY A 24 -0.59 -9.56 7.67
CA GLY A 24 -0.34 -10.00 9.05
C GLY A 24 0.36 -11.34 9.23
N PHE A 25 0.75 -12.05 8.16
CA PHE A 25 1.34 -13.39 8.27
C PHE A 25 2.67 -13.38 9.04
N CYS A 26 3.47 -12.31 8.87
CA CYS A 26 4.70 -12.10 9.61
C CYS A 26 4.92 -10.60 9.81
N MET A 27 4.65 -10.12 11.02
CA MET A 27 4.86 -8.73 11.41
C MET A 27 5.62 -8.67 12.72
N ILE A 28 6.48 -7.66 12.83
CA ILE A 28 7.12 -7.26 14.08
C ILE A 28 6.62 -5.86 14.39
N THR A 29 6.22 -5.64 15.63
CA THR A 29 5.73 -4.35 16.11
C THR A 29 6.31 -4.09 17.49
N LYS A 30 6.57 -2.83 17.82
CA LYS A 30 7.09 -2.49 19.15
C LYS A 30 6.01 -2.72 20.19
N ARG A 31 6.41 -3.10 21.40
CA ARG A 31 5.48 -3.26 22.54
C ARG A 31 4.68 -1.98 22.81
N GLU A 32 5.35 -0.83 22.82
CA GLU A 32 4.71 0.49 23.04
C GLU A 32 3.57 0.76 22.04
N VAL A 33 3.70 0.26 20.80
CA VAL A 33 2.67 0.42 19.76
C VAL A 33 1.46 -0.44 20.10
N ILE A 34 1.66 -1.70 20.50
CA ILE A 34 0.56 -2.59 20.92
C ILE A 34 -0.16 -2.01 22.15
N GLU A 35 0.59 -1.52 23.14
CA GLU A 35 0.01 -0.91 24.34
C GLU A 35 -0.82 0.33 24.00
N LYS A 36 -0.39 1.10 23.00
CA LYS A 36 -1.07 2.32 22.57
C LYS A 36 -2.30 2.07 21.69
N VAL A 37 -2.24 1.12 20.74
CA VAL A 37 -3.32 0.89 19.74
C VAL A 37 -4.16 -0.37 19.96
N GLY A 38 -3.78 -1.21 20.92
CA GLY A 38 -4.30 -2.56 21.11
C GLY A 38 -3.93 -3.53 19.98
N GLY A 39 -4.14 -4.83 20.19
CA GLY A 39 -3.81 -5.87 19.21
C GLY A 39 -4.76 -5.95 17.99
N LEU A 40 -4.73 -7.09 17.30
CA LEU A 40 -5.66 -7.39 16.19
C LEU A 40 -7.11 -7.44 16.70
N SER A 41 -8.03 -6.78 15.99
CA SER A 41 -9.43 -6.68 16.42
C SER A 41 -10.18 -8.02 16.25
N LYS A 42 -10.95 -8.40 17.26
CA LYS A 42 -11.82 -9.59 17.22
C LYS A 42 -13.06 -9.41 16.32
N GLU A 43 -13.37 -8.18 15.91
CA GLU A 43 -14.49 -7.87 14.99
C GLU A 43 -14.35 -8.56 13.63
N TYR A 44 -13.13 -8.93 13.26
CA TYR A 44 -12.80 -9.58 12.00
C TYR A 44 -12.76 -11.11 12.08
N LEU A 45 -13.00 -11.71 13.26
CA LEU A 45 -12.95 -13.17 13.42
C LEU A 45 -13.96 -13.88 12.50
N PRO A 46 -13.55 -14.91 11.75
CA PRO A 46 -12.30 -15.64 11.90
C PRO A 46 -11.10 -15.07 11.12
N MET A 47 -11.30 -14.17 10.15
CA MET A 47 -10.23 -13.65 9.29
C MET A 47 -10.64 -12.43 8.43
N PHE A 48 -9.61 -11.88 7.78
CA PHE A 48 -9.61 -10.75 6.83
C PHE A 48 -9.77 -9.39 7.51
N PHE A 49 -8.92 -8.45 7.09
CA PHE A 49 -8.91 -7.05 7.50
C PHE A 49 -8.44 -6.77 8.93
N GLU A 50 -8.13 -7.78 9.75
CA GLU A 50 -7.59 -7.56 11.09
C GLU A 50 -6.20 -6.90 11.08
N ASP A 51 -5.36 -7.29 10.12
CA ASP A 51 -4.02 -6.75 9.88
C ASP A 51 -4.06 -5.36 9.23
N THR A 52 -5.02 -5.17 8.34
CA THR A 52 -5.31 -3.91 7.68
C THR A 52 -5.83 -2.88 8.70
N ASP A 53 -6.79 -3.27 9.55
CA ASP A 53 -7.28 -2.46 10.67
C ASP A 53 -6.15 -2.09 11.63
N TYR A 54 -5.33 -3.07 12.03
CA TYR A 54 -4.17 -2.82 12.89
C TYR A 54 -3.22 -1.80 12.25
N SER A 55 -2.88 -1.96 10.98
CA SER A 55 -2.05 -1.02 10.23
C SER A 55 -2.64 0.40 10.22
N MET A 56 -3.96 0.52 10.06
CA MET A 56 -4.65 1.81 10.10
C MET A 56 -4.61 2.46 11.49
N LYS A 57 -4.81 1.68 12.57
CA LYS A 57 -4.68 2.18 13.95
C LYS A 57 -3.26 2.68 14.24
N VAL A 58 -2.25 1.89 13.86
CA VAL A 58 -0.83 2.24 14.05
C VAL A 58 -0.49 3.57 13.36
N LYS A 59 -0.89 3.74 12.10
CA LYS A 59 -0.67 4.99 11.35
C LYS A 59 -1.40 6.19 11.94
N LYS A 60 -2.63 5.98 12.45
CA LYS A 60 -3.41 7.06 13.10
C LYS A 60 -2.68 7.65 14.30
N GLU A 61 -1.86 6.85 14.98
CA GLU A 61 -1.02 7.28 16.10
C GLU A 61 0.35 7.86 15.70
N GLY A 62 0.59 8.09 14.40
CA GLY A 62 1.79 8.71 13.87
C GLY A 62 2.97 7.75 13.62
N TYR A 63 2.77 6.44 13.79
CA TYR A 63 3.82 5.46 13.48
C TYR A 63 3.80 5.07 12.00
N TRP A 64 4.95 4.67 11.47
CA TRP A 64 5.04 4.09 10.14
C TRP A 64 4.69 2.60 10.14
N VAL A 65 4.11 2.15 9.03
CA VAL A 65 3.91 0.73 8.73
C VAL A 65 4.56 0.45 7.38
N GLY A 66 5.28 -0.65 7.27
CA GLY A 66 5.91 -0.99 6.01
C GLY A 66 6.74 -2.25 6.03
N VAL A 67 7.51 -2.45 4.96
CA VAL A 67 8.31 -3.65 4.72
C VAL A 67 9.79 -3.32 4.87
N ALA A 68 10.48 -4.11 5.69
CA ALA A 68 11.94 -4.14 5.73
C ALA A 68 12.47 -4.94 4.54
N LYS A 69 13.06 -4.28 3.53
CA LYS A 69 13.47 -4.92 2.27
C LYS A 69 14.62 -5.92 2.42
N GLY A 70 15.37 -5.82 3.51
CA GLY A 70 16.45 -6.75 3.86
C GLY A 70 15.98 -8.03 4.57
N SER A 71 14.67 -8.16 4.83
CA SER A 71 14.10 -9.33 5.50
C SER A 71 13.48 -10.30 4.49
N TYR A 72 13.63 -11.59 4.75
CA TYR A 72 13.02 -12.66 3.96
C TYR A 72 12.28 -13.62 4.89
N VAL A 73 11.04 -13.95 4.53
CA VAL A 73 10.24 -14.96 5.22
C VAL A 73 9.54 -15.77 4.14
N TRP A 74 9.79 -17.08 4.12
CA TRP A 74 9.08 -17.99 3.24
C TRP A 74 7.70 -18.30 3.84
N HIS A 75 6.66 -18.29 3.01
CA HIS A 75 5.30 -18.54 3.42
C HIS A 75 4.63 -19.48 2.41
N GLU A 76 4.14 -20.62 2.88
CA GLU A 76 3.33 -21.51 2.06
C GLU A 76 1.92 -20.91 1.92
N GLU A 77 1.69 -20.24 0.80
CA GLU A 77 0.40 -19.63 0.53
C GLU A 77 -0.71 -20.69 0.54
N HIS A 78 -1.83 -20.29 1.12
CA HIS A 78 -3.06 -21.07 1.16
C HIS A 78 -3.06 -22.42 1.88
N ALA A 79 -2.02 -22.73 2.66
CA ALA A 79 -2.01 -23.90 3.54
C ALA A 79 -3.26 -23.96 4.44
N SER A 80 -3.61 -22.85 5.09
CA SER A 80 -4.80 -22.75 5.96
C SER A 80 -6.13 -22.75 5.20
N PHE A 81 -6.15 -22.48 3.88
CA PHE A 81 -7.39 -22.44 3.09
C PHE A 81 -7.85 -23.82 2.61
N LYS A 82 -7.00 -24.86 2.73
CA LYS A 82 -7.36 -26.23 2.31
C LYS A 82 -8.53 -26.83 3.10
N GLN A 83 -8.91 -26.24 4.25
CA GLN A 83 -9.96 -26.72 5.16
C GLN A 83 -11.16 -25.77 5.32
N TRP A 84 -11.29 -24.71 4.49
CA TRP A 84 -12.22 -23.61 4.78
C TRP A 84 -13.66 -23.84 4.26
N PRO A 85 -14.72 -23.34 4.95
CA PRO A 85 -16.10 -23.55 4.54
C PRO A 85 -16.47 -22.89 3.20
N LYS A 86 -17.55 -23.40 2.59
CA LYS A 86 -18.23 -22.83 1.41
C LYS A 86 -18.60 -21.33 1.55
N GLU A 87 -18.47 -20.75 2.75
CA GLU A 87 -18.88 -19.39 3.11
C GLU A 87 -17.74 -18.34 3.13
N LYS A 88 -16.54 -18.67 2.62
CA LYS A 88 -15.39 -17.73 2.59
C LYS A 88 -15.76 -16.35 2.06
N GLU A 89 -16.52 -16.30 0.97
CA GLU A 89 -16.97 -15.04 0.37
C GLU A 89 -17.85 -14.25 1.34
N ARG A 90 -18.79 -14.89 2.02
CA ARG A 90 -19.64 -14.25 3.04
C ARG A 90 -18.80 -13.65 4.17
N VAL A 91 -17.82 -14.40 4.68
CA VAL A 91 -16.89 -13.92 5.73
C VAL A 91 -16.10 -12.71 5.23
N PHE A 92 -15.53 -12.79 4.03
CA PHE A 92 -14.80 -11.67 3.42
C PHE A 92 -15.67 -10.42 3.27
N LEU A 93 -16.89 -10.57 2.75
CA LEU A 93 -17.82 -9.45 2.54
C LEU A 93 -18.21 -8.78 3.86
N ARG A 94 -18.48 -9.55 4.92
CA ARG A 94 -18.80 -9.04 6.25
C ARG A 94 -17.60 -8.31 6.88
N SER A 95 -16.40 -8.91 6.84
CA SER A 95 -15.19 -8.27 7.37
C SER A 95 -14.84 -6.99 6.60
N ARG A 96 -15.02 -6.99 5.27
CA ARG A 96 -14.85 -5.80 4.42
C ARG A 96 -15.84 -4.69 4.78
N GLU A 97 -17.12 -5.02 4.98
CA GLU A 97 -18.13 -4.05 5.38
C GLU A 97 -17.81 -3.43 6.75
N THR A 98 -17.40 -4.27 7.71
CA THR A 98 -16.94 -3.85 9.04
C THR A 98 -15.76 -2.87 8.91
N PHE A 99 -14.76 -3.21 8.11
CA PHE A 99 -13.63 -2.33 7.82
C PHE A 99 -14.06 -1.02 7.16
N PHE A 100 -14.93 -1.06 6.15
CA PHE A 100 -15.39 0.15 5.45
C PHE A 100 -16.25 1.07 6.31
N LYS A 101 -17.05 0.53 7.23
CA LYS A 101 -17.79 1.35 8.21
C LYS A 101 -16.85 2.12 9.14
N LYS A 102 -15.71 1.51 9.50
CA LYS A 102 -14.74 2.08 10.45
C LYS A 102 -13.75 3.06 9.78
N TRP A 103 -13.25 2.73 8.60
CA TRP A 103 -12.15 3.45 7.95
C TRP A 103 -12.50 4.08 6.60
N GLY A 104 -13.69 3.81 6.07
CA GLY A 104 -14.05 4.17 4.70
C GLY A 104 -13.54 3.17 3.67
N LYS A 105 -13.91 3.40 2.40
CA LYS A 105 -13.47 2.56 1.28
C LYS A 105 -12.03 2.86 0.93
N ILE A 106 -11.27 1.80 0.63
CA ILE A 106 -9.93 1.94 0.02
C ILE A 106 -10.11 2.45 -1.40
N LEU A 107 -9.55 3.63 -1.69
CA LEU A 107 -9.68 4.27 -3.00
C LEU A 107 -8.52 3.91 -3.91
N ARG A 108 -8.82 3.86 -5.21
CA ARG A 108 -7.82 3.84 -6.29
C ARG A 108 -7.88 5.20 -6.99
N ILE A 109 -6.91 6.06 -6.73
CA ILE A 109 -6.94 7.45 -7.20
C ILE A 109 -5.93 7.61 -8.33
N ALA A 110 -6.33 8.18 -9.45
CA ALA A 110 -5.43 8.54 -10.54
C ALA A 110 -5.22 10.06 -10.53
N PHE A 111 -3.97 10.50 -10.48
CA PHE A 111 -3.59 11.89 -10.75
C PHE A 111 -3.02 11.94 -12.15
N VAL A 112 -3.50 12.86 -12.99
CA VAL A 112 -2.97 13.12 -14.32
C VAL A 112 -2.24 14.45 -14.26
N LEU A 113 -0.93 14.41 -14.53
CA LEU A 113 0.01 15.51 -14.39
C LEU A 113 0.78 15.69 -15.71
N GLU A 114 1.00 16.94 -16.11
CA GLU A 114 1.73 17.25 -17.34
C GLU A 114 3.24 17.27 -17.13
N ASN A 115 3.72 17.60 -15.93
CA ASN A 115 5.15 17.76 -15.65
C ASN A 115 5.52 17.42 -14.18
N ILE A 116 6.78 17.66 -13.80
CA ILE A 116 7.28 17.36 -12.45
C ILE A 116 6.86 18.45 -11.45
N GLU A 117 6.68 19.69 -11.91
CA GLU A 117 6.25 20.82 -11.11
C GLU A 117 4.83 20.58 -10.57
N ASP A 118 3.92 20.05 -11.39
CA ASP A 118 2.57 19.63 -10.97
C ASP A 118 2.62 18.54 -9.90
N LEU A 119 3.58 17.61 -10.02
CA LEU A 119 3.83 16.57 -9.02
C LEU A 119 4.30 17.17 -7.71
N GLU A 120 5.22 18.12 -7.75
CA GLU A 120 5.71 18.79 -6.54
C GLU A 120 4.60 19.54 -5.81
N VAL A 121 3.70 20.20 -6.54
CA VAL A 121 2.54 20.92 -5.98
C VAL A 121 1.58 19.99 -5.23
N CYS A 122 1.42 18.75 -5.66
CA CYS A 122 0.50 17.79 -5.04
C CYS A 122 1.18 16.67 -4.25
N LEU A 123 2.50 16.71 -4.06
CA LEU A 123 3.28 15.62 -3.48
C LEU A 123 2.82 15.23 -2.07
N GLU A 124 2.61 16.22 -1.20
CA GLU A 124 2.16 15.99 0.17
C GLU A 124 0.77 15.35 0.21
N GLU A 125 -0.15 15.82 -0.63
CA GLU A 125 -1.49 15.25 -0.78
C GLU A 125 -1.42 13.79 -1.25
N LEU A 126 -0.60 13.49 -2.26
CA LEU A 126 -0.41 12.14 -2.79
C LEU A 126 0.11 11.17 -1.72
N ILE A 127 1.09 11.62 -0.92
CA ILE A 127 1.66 10.84 0.19
C ILE A 127 0.65 10.64 1.29
N ASP A 128 -0.06 11.69 1.70
CA ASP A 128 -1.11 11.63 2.72
C ASP A 128 -2.25 10.67 2.30
N LEU A 129 -2.69 10.73 1.04
CA LEU A 129 -3.68 9.79 0.51
C LEU A 129 -3.20 8.34 0.62
N ALA A 130 -1.94 8.06 0.29
CA ALA A 130 -1.36 6.73 0.38
C ALA A 130 -1.24 6.27 1.84
N ARG A 131 -0.81 7.17 2.74
CA ARG A 131 -0.75 6.96 4.20
C ARG A 131 -2.12 6.77 4.84
N LYS A 132 -3.18 7.34 4.27
CA LYS A 132 -4.57 7.07 4.63
C LYS A 132 -5.09 5.71 4.11
N GLY A 133 -4.22 4.88 3.53
CA GLY A 133 -4.54 3.52 3.12
C GLY A 133 -5.07 3.41 1.68
N ASN A 134 -4.95 4.47 0.88
CA ASN A 134 -5.36 4.45 -0.53
C ASN A 134 -4.21 4.03 -1.44
N PHE A 135 -4.56 3.73 -2.69
CA PHE A 135 -3.60 3.50 -3.75
C PHE A 135 -3.69 4.62 -4.78
N VAL A 136 -2.53 5.19 -5.11
CA VAL A 136 -2.40 6.39 -5.92
C VAL A 136 -1.60 6.05 -7.18
N TRP A 137 -2.13 6.40 -8.34
CA TRP A 137 -1.47 6.29 -9.64
C TRP A 137 -1.19 7.67 -10.18
N ILE A 138 0.08 8.01 -10.31
CA ILE A 138 0.57 9.26 -10.87
C ILE A 138 0.83 9.02 -12.35
N PHE A 139 -0.08 9.50 -13.18
CA PHE A 139 0.09 9.57 -14.62
C PHE A 139 0.87 10.84 -14.96
N ILE A 140 2.08 10.70 -15.49
CA ILE A 140 2.95 11.84 -15.84
C ILE A 140 3.32 11.80 -17.31
N LYS A 141 3.17 12.93 -18.01
CA LYS A 141 3.57 13.04 -19.42
C LYS A 141 5.07 12.83 -19.55
N LYS A 142 5.48 12.16 -20.63
CA LYS A 142 6.82 11.59 -20.91
C LYS A 142 8.05 12.48 -20.60
N GLN A 143 8.33 12.70 -19.32
CA GLN A 143 9.61 13.16 -18.78
C GLN A 143 10.31 11.96 -18.10
N TYR A 144 11.62 11.80 -18.32
CA TYR A 144 12.35 10.71 -17.68
C TYR A 144 12.64 11.07 -16.23
N ILE A 145 11.80 10.60 -15.34
CA ILE A 145 12.09 10.51 -13.91
C ILE A 145 11.98 9.05 -13.54
N HIS A 146 13.07 8.47 -13.07
CA HIS A 146 13.00 7.19 -12.41
C HIS A 146 12.49 7.46 -10.98
N TRP A 147 11.39 6.83 -10.59
CA TRP A 147 10.64 7.22 -9.39
C TRP A 147 11.46 7.06 -8.10
N LYS A 148 12.38 6.09 -8.04
CA LYS A 148 13.30 5.95 -6.89
C LYS A 148 14.15 7.20 -6.72
N ASP A 149 14.69 7.69 -7.84
CA ASP A 149 15.52 8.89 -7.88
C ASP A 149 14.72 10.11 -7.43
N PHE A 150 13.41 10.15 -7.70
CA PHE A 150 12.54 11.22 -7.21
C PHE A 150 12.42 11.22 -5.68
N PHE A 151 12.10 10.08 -5.08
CA PHE A 151 12.02 9.94 -3.62
C PHE A 151 13.38 10.24 -2.96
N GLU A 152 14.47 9.72 -3.54
CA GLU A 152 15.83 9.94 -3.05
C GLU A 152 16.23 11.43 -3.10
N ARG A 153 16.01 12.11 -4.24
CA ARG A 153 16.30 13.54 -4.38
C ARG A 153 15.51 14.42 -3.43
N LYS A 154 14.28 14.03 -3.08
CA LYS A 154 13.42 14.74 -2.12
C LYS A 154 13.64 14.31 -0.68
N ASN A 155 14.57 13.38 -0.42
CA ASN A 155 14.80 12.78 0.89
C ASN A 155 13.51 12.21 1.52
N LEU A 156 12.68 11.59 0.68
CA LEU A 156 11.41 10.97 1.04
C LEU A 156 11.54 9.45 1.08
N ILE A 157 10.76 8.84 1.95
CA ILE A 157 10.64 7.38 2.03
C ILE A 157 9.72 6.90 0.91
N GLU A 158 10.15 5.88 0.18
CA GLU A 158 9.33 5.19 -0.82
C GLU A 158 8.04 4.67 -0.16
N HIS A 159 6.90 4.89 -0.83
CA HIS A 159 5.60 4.40 -0.39
C HIS A 159 4.98 3.50 -1.45
N SER A 160 4.75 2.22 -1.15
CA SER A 160 4.27 1.22 -2.12
C SER A 160 2.85 1.47 -2.65
N GLY A 161 2.08 2.27 -1.91
CA GLY A 161 0.77 2.77 -2.34
C GLY A 161 0.83 3.71 -3.55
N ILE A 162 2.00 4.27 -3.87
CA ILE A 162 2.20 5.27 -4.93
C ILE A 162 2.82 4.61 -6.15
N ASN A 163 2.17 4.79 -7.30
CA ASN A 163 2.52 4.12 -8.55
C ASN A 163 2.73 5.14 -9.65
N PHE A 164 3.87 5.11 -10.34
CA PHE A 164 4.13 6.00 -11.47
C PHE A 164 3.77 5.34 -12.79
N VAL A 165 3.05 6.07 -13.65
CA VAL A 165 2.63 5.63 -14.98
C VAL A 165 2.94 6.73 -15.97
N ARG A 166 3.84 6.48 -16.92
CA ARG A 166 4.13 7.46 -17.97
C ARG A 166 3.03 7.45 -19.02
N TYR A 167 2.72 8.58 -19.66
CA TYR A 167 1.92 8.62 -20.89
C TYR A 167 2.54 9.54 -21.94
N SER A 168 2.27 9.26 -23.22
CA SER A 168 2.84 10.02 -24.36
C SER A 168 1.88 11.05 -24.95
N ASN A 169 0.58 10.76 -24.92
CA ASN A 169 -0.48 11.60 -25.45
C ASN A 169 -1.83 11.19 -24.81
N LEU A 170 -2.89 11.94 -25.11
CA LEU A 170 -4.23 11.72 -24.53
C LEU A 170 -4.79 10.32 -24.83
N PHE A 171 -4.62 9.83 -26.07
CA PHE A 171 -5.09 8.48 -26.42
C PHE A 171 -4.38 7.39 -25.61
N ASN A 172 -3.05 7.50 -25.45
CA ASN A 172 -2.27 6.59 -24.61
C ASN A 172 -2.71 6.63 -23.14
N LEU A 173 -2.97 7.83 -22.61
CA LEU A 173 -3.48 8.02 -21.26
C LEU A 173 -4.84 7.33 -21.07
N LEU A 174 -5.82 7.63 -21.93
CA LEU A 174 -7.16 7.05 -21.89
C LEU A 174 -7.11 5.52 -21.97
N TRP A 175 -6.33 4.97 -22.90
CA TRP A 175 -6.14 3.53 -23.02
C TRP A 175 -5.61 2.88 -21.74
N LYS A 176 -4.59 3.49 -21.12
CA LYS A 176 -4.00 3.00 -19.87
C LYS A 176 -4.97 3.06 -18.69
N ILE A 177 -5.86 4.05 -18.67
CA ILE A 177 -6.90 4.16 -17.65
C ILE A 177 -7.99 3.09 -17.87
N LEU A 178 -8.49 2.97 -19.09
CA LEU A 178 -9.62 2.10 -19.43
C LEU A 178 -9.28 0.60 -19.33
N LYS A 179 -8.06 0.20 -19.71
CA LYS A 179 -7.61 -1.21 -19.68
C LYS A 179 -7.42 -1.78 -18.26
N LYS A 180 -7.40 -0.95 -17.21
CA LYS A 180 -7.25 -1.46 -15.84
C LYS A 180 -8.45 -2.32 -15.45
N LYS A 181 -8.18 -3.57 -15.03
CA LYS A 181 -9.18 -4.51 -14.50
C LYS A 181 -9.95 -3.91 -13.31
N LYS A 182 -9.23 -3.24 -12.39
CA LYS A 182 -9.82 -2.49 -11.28
C LYS A 182 -9.87 -1.01 -11.66
N LYS A 183 -11.08 -0.46 -11.76
CA LYS A 183 -11.32 0.94 -12.09
C LYS A 183 -10.81 1.88 -11.00
N TYR A 184 -10.53 3.12 -11.37
CA TYR A 184 -10.20 4.18 -10.43
C TYR A 184 -11.48 4.67 -9.76
N SER A 185 -11.41 4.93 -8.47
CA SER A 185 -12.47 5.55 -7.68
C SER A 185 -12.58 7.04 -7.98
N LEU A 186 -11.44 7.67 -8.29
CA LEU A 186 -11.33 9.09 -8.59
C LEU A 186 -10.23 9.31 -9.63
N ILE A 187 -10.45 10.23 -10.55
CA ILE A 187 -9.44 10.73 -11.49
C ILE A 187 -9.35 12.24 -11.27
N VAL A 188 -8.17 12.72 -10.89
CA VAL A 188 -7.84 14.12 -10.62
C VAL A 188 -6.94 14.59 -11.76
N MET A 189 -7.29 15.72 -12.37
CA MET A 189 -6.47 16.39 -13.38
C MET A 189 -5.91 17.66 -12.73
N LYS A 190 -4.59 17.79 -12.69
CA LYS A 190 -3.89 18.97 -12.17
C LYS A 190 -2.93 19.49 -13.24
#